data_AF-A0A1V5Q7Z7-F1
#
_entry.id   AF-A0A1V5Q7Z7-F1
#
_cell.length_a   1.000
_cell.length_b   1.000
_cell.length_c   1.000
_cell.angle_alpha   90.00
_cell.angle_beta   90.00
_cell.angle_gamma   90.00
#
_symmetry.space_group_name_H-M   'P 1'
#
loop_
_entity.id
_entity.type
_entity.pdbx_description
1 polymer ?
#
loop_
_entity_poly.entity_id
_entity_poly.type
_entity_poly.pdbx_seq_one_letter_code
_entity_poly.pdbx_strand_id
1 'polypeptide(L)'
;MKKSVIACLLLAVTVLSTGCGSQKKADPIESTHDETDIEDETVEISSDDGTSDVETSSSNVNHGYSITVRTEPDPKEILRSDEVLHGEFEASDFLLDNINYPENEPYSFSATASSVNDPGAYLWYDFTVFYNNIPIEGSEFTVITFNDGTIIEGDEGLFRAIPADLSGIKTPDEILEVYAKQNNDDRDYKYQNAHYYYKRRSGECPYVYVYRYDCGKVLENITLTLNAETGELLGYRPDAID
;
A
#
# COMPACT_ATOMS: atom_id res chain seq x y z
N MET A 1 14.05 43.57 -34.54
CA MET A 1 13.94 44.35 -33.29
C MET A 1 12.49 44.76 -33.06
N LYS A 2 11.75 44.03 -32.23
CA LYS A 2 10.50 44.46 -31.58
C LYS A 2 10.48 43.87 -30.16
N LYS A 3 10.02 44.68 -29.22
CA LYS A 3 10.33 44.66 -27.78
C LYS A 3 9.55 43.58 -27.01
N SER A 4 10.21 43.01 -26.00
CA SER A 4 9.66 42.16 -24.95
C SER A 4 8.58 42.86 -24.13
N VAL A 5 7.60 42.09 -23.66
CA VAL A 5 6.90 42.33 -22.38
C VAL A 5 6.74 40.97 -21.70
N ILE A 6 7.50 40.80 -20.61
CA ILE A 6 7.38 39.71 -19.65
C ILE A 6 6.43 40.20 -18.56
N ALA A 7 5.37 39.44 -18.27
CA ALA A 7 4.52 39.68 -17.12
C ALA A 7 4.81 38.59 -16.07
N CYS A 8 5.60 38.95 -15.06
CA CYS A 8 5.75 38.18 -13.82
C CYS A 8 4.47 38.36 -12.99
N LEU A 9 3.76 37.27 -12.70
CA LEU A 9 2.71 37.26 -11.69
C LEU A 9 3.26 36.56 -10.44
N LEU A 10 3.65 37.38 -9.45
CA LEU A 10 3.94 36.98 -8.09
C LEU A 10 2.61 36.74 -7.35
N LEU A 11 2.39 35.54 -6.83
CA LEU A 11 1.35 35.29 -5.82
C LEU A 11 2.04 35.07 -4.47
N ALA A 12 1.68 35.96 -3.55
CA ALA A 12 2.24 36.06 -2.22
C ALA A 12 1.68 34.97 -1.30
N VAL A 13 2.58 34.41 -0.48
CA VAL A 13 2.30 33.55 0.66
C VAL A 13 1.72 34.40 1.80
N THR A 14 0.61 33.97 2.39
CA THR A 14 0.13 34.47 3.69
C THR A 14 0.15 33.34 4.71
N VAL A 15 1.15 33.38 5.59
CA VAL A 15 1.20 32.62 6.85
C VAL A 15 0.37 33.39 7.88
N LEU A 16 -0.59 32.72 8.52
CA LEU A 16 -1.23 33.22 9.74
C LEU A 16 -0.76 32.37 10.92
N SER A 17 0.12 32.95 11.73
CA SER A 17 0.53 32.46 13.04
C SER A 17 -0.18 33.27 14.14
N THR A 18 -1.05 32.61 14.90
CA THR A 18 -1.54 32.99 16.24
C THR A 18 -2.12 31.72 16.85
N GLY A 19 -1.87 31.26 18.07
CA GLY A 19 -1.12 31.78 19.21
C GLY A 19 -1.28 30.78 20.36
N CYS A 20 -0.37 30.82 21.33
CA CYS A 20 -0.39 30.03 22.57
C CYS A 20 -1.73 30.13 23.33
N GLY A 21 -2.18 29.00 23.86
CA GLY A 21 -3.23 28.92 24.88
C GLY A 21 -3.12 27.62 25.67
N SER A 22 -2.47 27.69 26.83
CA SER A 22 -2.36 26.59 27.79
C SER A 22 -3.66 26.35 28.58
N GLN A 23 -3.79 25.11 29.05
CA GLN A 23 -4.67 24.59 30.12
C GLN A 23 -6.11 24.22 29.74
N LYS A 24 -6.42 22.92 29.82
CA LYS A 24 -7.02 22.30 31.02
C LYS A 24 -6.91 20.77 30.96
N LYS A 25 -6.36 20.18 32.04
CA LYS A 25 -6.46 18.76 32.38
C LYS A 25 -7.94 18.40 32.54
N ALA A 26 -8.35 17.26 31.98
CA ALA A 26 -9.54 16.54 32.41
C ALA A 26 -9.06 15.27 33.12
N ASP A 27 -9.45 15.14 34.39
CA ASP A 27 -9.23 13.94 35.20
C ASP A 27 -10.12 12.79 34.65
N PRO A 28 -9.65 11.52 34.65
CA PRO A 28 -10.55 10.40 34.53
C PRO A 28 -11.09 10.00 35.92
N ILE A 29 -12.38 9.72 35.88
CA ILE A 29 -13.30 9.40 36.96
C ILE A 29 -12.95 8.05 37.59
N GLU A 30 -12.92 8.05 38.91
CA GLU A 30 -12.96 6.88 39.77
C GLU A 30 -14.35 6.22 39.65
N SER A 31 -14.40 4.95 39.23
CA SER A 31 -15.62 4.12 39.27
C SER A 31 -15.30 2.79 39.94
N THR A 32 -15.88 2.64 41.12
CA THR A 32 -15.90 1.49 42.01
C THR A 32 -16.76 0.32 41.51
N HIS A 33 -16.31 -0.90 41.82
CA HIS A 33 -17.02 -2.19 41.89
C HIS A 33 -17.61 -2.74 40.57
N ASP A 34 -17.53 -4.03 40.27
CA ASP A 34 -17.98 -5.16 41.11
C ASP A 34 -17.29 -6.46 40.69
N GLU A 35 -16.95 -7.30 41.66
CA GLU A 35 -16.47 -8.67 41.43
C GLU A 35 -17.69 -9.56 41.14
N THR A 36 -17.65 -10.33 40.05
CA THR A 36 -18.49 -11.53 39.95
C THR A 36 -17.66 -12.67 39.38
N ASP A 37 -17.54 -13.70 40.21
CA ASP A 37 -17.02 -15.03 39.92
C ASP A 37 -17.59 -15.61 38.63
N ILE A 38 -16.72 -16.16 37.78
CA ILE A 38 -17.09 -17.18 36.81
C ILE A 38 -16.25 -18.41 37.13
N GLU A 39 -16.95 -19.46 37.51
CA GLU A 39 -16.44 -20.76 37.92
C GLU A 39 -15.63 -21.42 36.78
N ASP A 40 -14.40 -21.83 37.10
CA ASP A 40 -13.56 -22.70 36.29
C ASP A 40 -14.20 -24.11 36.23
N GLU A 41 -14.92 -24.42 35.14
CA GLU A 41 -15.20 -25.81 34.79
C GLU A 41 -13.94 -26.44 34.20
N THR A 42 -13.22 -27.18 35.04
CA THR A 42 -12.13 -28.07 34.63
C THR A 42 -12.70 -29.22 33.80
N VAL A 43 -12.53 -29.17 32.49
CA VAL A 43 -12.77 -30.33 31.60
C VAL A 43 -11.60 -31.31 31.76
N GLU A 44 -11.89 -32.47 32.35
CA GLU A 44 -10.95 -33.60 32.43
C GLU A 44 -10.63 -34.13 31.02
N ILE A 45 -9.37 -34.05 30.61
CA ILE A 45 -8.87 -34.75 29.41
C ILE A 45 -8.30 -36.09 29.87
N SER A 46 -9.03 -37.17 29.64
CA SER A 46 -8.55 -38.54 29.83
C SER A 46 -7.57 -38.93 28.73
N SER A 47 -6.40 -39.44 29.13
CA SER A 47 -5.44 -40.13 28.26
C SER A 47 -5.97 -41.48 27.77
N ASP A 48 -5.80 -41.84 26.49
CA ASP A 48 -5.02 -43.05 26.13
C ASP A 48 -4.71 -43.19 24.61
N ASP A 49 -3.50 -43.73 24.40
CA ASP A 49 -2.84 -44.48 23.31
C ASP A 49 -3.31 -44.48 21.84
N GLY A 50 -2.33 -44.40 20.93
CA GLY A 50 -2.44 -45.02 19.59
C GLY A 50 -2.02 -44.15 18.40
N THR A 51 -0.72 -44.15 18.11
CA THR A 51 -0.06 -43.85 16.81
C THR A 51 -0.91 -43.29 15.65
N SER A 52 -0.62 -42.07 15.20
CA SER A 52 -0.55 -41.74 13.77
C SER A 52 0.01 -40.33 13.57
N ASP A 53 0.98 -40.26 12.66
CA ASP A 53 1.39 -39.15 11.81
C ASP A 53 1.56 -37.76 12.46
N VAL A 54 2.81 -37.32 12.48
CA VAL A 54 3.17 -35.90 12.61
C VAL A 54 2.63 -35.18 11.37
N GLU A 55 1.37 -34.81 11.40
CA GLU A 55 0.90 -33.67 10.64
C GLU A 55 1.45 -32.41 11.32
N THR A 56 2.43 -31.79 10.69
CA THR A 56 2.64 -30.33 10.85
C THR A 56 1.45 -29.60 10.24
N SER A 57 0.29 -29.75 10.86
CA SER A 57 -0.86 -28.90 10.66
C SER A 57 -0.68 -27.72 11.61
N SER A 58 0.17 -26.76 11.21
CA SER A 58 0.03 -25.40 11.72
C SER A 58 -1.28 -24.86 11.13
N SER A 59 -2.39 -25.25 11.75
CA SER A 59 -3.67 -24.61 11.51
C SER A 59 -3.46 -23.15 11.87
N ASN A 60 -3.33 -22.29 10.85
CA ASN A 60 -3.42 -20.86 11.02
C ASN A 60 -4.89 -20.57 11.32
N VAL A 61 -5.27 -20.81 12.58
CA VAL A 61 -6.64 -20.64 13.04
C VAL A 61 -6.93 -19.15 12.99
N ASN A 62 -7.70 -18.73 12.00
CA ASN A 62 -8.35 -17.43 11.97
C ASN A 62 -9.06 -17.21 13.32
N HIS A 63 -8.70 -16.16 14.06
CA HIS A 63 -9.11 -15.97 15.45
C HIS A 63 -10.57 -15.51 15.65
N GLY A 64 -11.43 -15.65 14.63
CA GLY A 64 -12.87 -15.82 14.87
C GLY A 64 -13.73 -14.55 14.72
N TYR A 65 -13.28 -13.52 14.02
CA TYR A 65 -14.20 -12.44 13.63
C TYR A 65 -15.07 -12.88 12.47
N SER A 66 -16.37 -12.60 12.58
CA SER A 66 -17.32 -12.76 11.50
C SER A 66 -17.20 -11.62 10.50
N ILE A 67 -17.38 -11.95 9.23
CA ILE A 67 -17.48 -11.00 8.13
C ILE A 67 -18.60 -9.96 8.36
N THR A 68 -19.61 -10.32 9.15
CA THR A 68 -20.74 -9.44 9.54
C THR A 68 -20.35 -8.31 10.49
N VAL A 69 -19.18 -8.38 11.14
CA VAL A 69 -18.64 -7.28 11.97
C VAL A 69 -18.33 -6.05 11.11
N ARG A 70 -18.02 -6.25 9.82
CA ARG A 70 -17.97 -5.16 8.84
C ARG A 70 -19.38 -4.81 8.39
N THR A 71 -19.94 -3.79 9.02
CA THR A 71 -21.33 -3.35 8.86
C THR A 71 -21.57 -2.46 7.64
N GLU A 72 -20.52 -1.79 7.12
CA GLU A 72 -20.55 -1.07 5.85
C GLU A 72 -19.46 -1.62 4.94
N PRO A 73 -19.72 -1.84 3.63
CA PRO A 73 -18.68 -2.25 2.70
C PRO A 73 -17.62 -1.15 2.65
N ASP A 74 -16.35 -1.56 2.75
CA ASP A 74 -15.24 -0.64 2.53
C ASP A 74 -15.42 0.00 1.14
N PRO A 75 -15.15 1.30 0.93
CA PRO A 75 -15.19 1.91 -0.40
C PRO A 75 -14.35 1.19 -1.46
N LYS A 76 -13.41 0.35 -1.06
CA LYS A 76 -12.58 -0.49 -1.92
C LYS A 76 -13.03 -1.95 -2.00
N GLU A 77 -14.08 -2.36 -1.30
CA GLU A 77 -14.63 -3.72 -1.36
C GLU A 77 -15.20 -3.99 -2.76
N ILE A 78 -14.66 -4.99 -3.44
CA ILE A 78 -15.08 -5.43 -4.78
C ILE A 78 -16.09 -6.56 -4.65
N LEU A 79 -15.81 -7.51 -3.76
CA LEU A 79 -16.62 -8.71 -3.56
C LEU A 79 -16.66 -9.09 -2.09
N ARG A 80 -17.80 -9.68 -1.72
CA ARG A 80 -18.01 -10.41 -0.47
C ARG A 80 -18.59 -11.78 -0.77
N SER A 81 -18.02 -12.81 -0.14
CA SER A 81 -18.40 -14.22 -0.28
C SER A 81 -18.49 -14.90 1.09
N ASP A 82 -19.29 -15.96 1.18
CA ASP A 82 -19.37 -16.84 2.37
C ASP A 82 -18.24 -17.90 2.37
N GLU A 83 -17.38 -17.90 1.36
CA GLU A 83 -16.24 -18.81 1.25
C GLU A 83 -15.13 -18.46 2.27
N VAL A 84 -14.55 -19.47 2.90
CA VAL A 84 -13.47 -19.33 3.89
C VAL A 84 -12.21 -19.94 3.31
N LEU A 85 -11.14 -19.14 3.27
CA LEU A 85 -9.85 -19.52 2.69
C LEU A 85 -8.85 -19.86 3.80
N HIS A 86 -7.93 -20.77 3.51
CA HIS A 86 -6.99 -21.31 4.47
C HIS A 86 -5.52 -21.04 4.12
N GLY A 87 -5.25 -20.48 2.94
CA GLY A 87 -3.88 -20.26 2.48
C GLY A 87 -3.75 -19.24 1.34
N GLU A 88 -2.50 -18.88 1.05
CA GLU A 88 -2.13 -17.91 0.01
C GLU A 88 -2.54 -18.39 -1.39
N PHE A 89 -2.38 -19.68 -1.70
CA PHE A 89 -2.77 -20.23 -3.00
C PHE A 89 -4.28 -20.12 -3.23
N GLU A 90 -5.09 -20.46 -2.22
CA GLU A 90 -6.54 -20.31 -2.28
C GLU A 90 -6.93 -18.82 -2.41
N ALA A 91 -6.25 -17.92 -1.70
CA ALA A 91 -6.45 -16.48 -1.85
C ALA A 91 -6.09 -15.96 -3.25
N SER A 92 -5.03 -16.48 -3.86
CA SER A 92 -4.64 -16.14 -5.22
C SER A 92 -5.68 -16.59 -6.23
N ASP A 93 -6.12 -17.85 -6.17
CA ASP A 93 -7.14 -18.40 -7.07
C ASP A 93 -8.46 -17.64 -6.89
N PHE A 94 -8.88 -17.44 -5.64
CA PHE A 94 -10.08 -16.67 -5.31
C PHE A 94 -10.02 -15.23 -5.84
N LEU A 95 -8.86 -14.56 -5.75
CA LEU A 95 -8.68 -13.22 -6.32
C LEU A 95 -8.89 -13.23 -7.84
N LEU A 96 -8.18 -14.12 -8.54
CA LEU A 96 -8.16 -14.16 -10.01
C LEU A 96 -9.53 -14.56 -10.59
N ASP A 97 -10.26 -15.45 -9.92
CA ASP A 97 -11.59 -15.89 -10.36
C ASP A 97 -12.67 -14.81 -10.21
N ASN A 98 -12.42 -13.77 -9.39
CA ASN A 98 -13.44 -12.83 -8.96
C ASN A 98 -13.19 -11.36 -9.32
N ILE A 99 -12.03 -11.00 -9.85
CA ILE A 99 -11.76 -9.64 -10.34
C ILE A 99 -11.82 -9.55 -11.86
N ASN A 100 -12.21 -8.40 -12.37
CA ASN A 100 -12.25 -8.08 -13.79
C ASN A 100 -10.92 -7.47 -14.23
N TYR A 101 -10.01 -8.32 -14.72
CA TYR A 101 -8.74 -7.90 -15.31
C TYR A 101 -8.60 -8.41 -16.75
N PRO A 102 -7.80 -7.76 -17.60
CA PRO A 102 -7.61 -8.20 -18.98
C PRO A 102 -6.66 -9.41 -19.03
N GLU A 103 -7.22 -10.63 -18.92
CA GLU A 103 -6.48 -11.91 -18.88
C GLU A 103 -5.52 -12.14 -20.07
N ASN A 104 -5.77 -11.52 -21.22
CA ASN A 104 -4.92 -11.66 -22.41
C ASN A 104 -3.75 -10.67 -22.46
N GLU A 105 -3.67 -9.76 -21.49
CA GLU A 105 -2.56 -8.82 -21.32
C GLU A 105 -1.55 -9.39 -20.32
N PRO A 106 -0.27 -8.95 -20.34
CA PRO A 106 0.79 -9.53 -19.51
C PRO A 106 0.74 -9.06 -18.05
N TYR A 107 -0.44 -9.12 -17.43
CA TYR A 107 -0.62 -8.88 -16.01
C TYR A 107 -0.29 -10.14 -15.19
N SER A 108 0.33 -9.94 -14.04
CA SER A 108 0.53 -10.98 -13.04
C SER A 108 0.35 -10.42 -11.64
N PHE A 109 -0.03 -11.29 -10.71
CA PHE A 109 -0.29 -10.93 -9.32
C PHE A 109 0.67 -11.72 -8.45
N SER A 110 1.26 -11.08 -7.44
CA SER A 110 2.12 -11.74 -6.47
C SER A 110 1.74 -11.30 -5.08
N ALA A 111 1.59 -12.26 -4.17
CA ALA A 111 1.51 -11.95 -2.75
C ALA A 111 2.81 -11.26 -2.32
N THR A 112 2.67 -10.10 -1.68
CA THR A 112 3.79 -9.27 -1.21
C THR A 112 3.80 -9.10 0.30
N ALA A 113 2.65 -9.31 0.95
CA ALA A 113 2.54 -9.36 2.40
C ALA A 113 1.37 -10.27 2.81
N SER A 114 1.44 -10.82 4.02
CA SER A 114 0.35 -11.59 4.61
C SER A 114 0.39 -11.55 6.13
N SER A 115 -0.76 -11.83 6.74
CA SER A 115 -0.89 -11.97 8.20
C SER A 115 -0.58 -13.37 8.71
N VAL A 116 -0.09 -14.28 7.87
CA VAL A 116 0.11 -15.69 8.24
C VAL A 116 1.02 -15.84 9.47
N ASN A 117 2.02 -14.96 9.60
CA ASN A 117 2.96 -14.97 10.73
C ASN A 117 2.54 -14.09 11.92
N ASP A 118 1.41 -13.38 11.79
CA ASP A 118 0.80 -12.56 12.84
C ASP A 118 -0.74 -12.61 12.66
N PRO A 119 -1.35 -13.80 12.86
CA PRO A 119 -2.77 -13.96 12.64
C PRO A 119 -3.52 -13.13 13.68
N GLY A 120 -4.08 -12.02 13.24
CA GLY A 120 -4.99 -11.21 14.04
C GLY A 120 -6.41 -11.78 14.03
N ALA A 121 -7.38 -10.90 14.14
CA ALA A 121 -8.81 -11.22 14.07
C ALA A 121 -9.26 -11.98 12.81
N TYR A 122 -8.49 -11.87 11.72
CA TYR A 122 -8.72 -12.44 10.38
C TYR A 122 -7.40 -12.68 9.67
N LEU A 123 -7.39 -13.51 8.62
CA LEU A 123 -6.22 -13.64 7.73
C LEU A 123 -6.34 -12.66 6.57
N TRP A 124 -5.22 -12.08 6.13
CA TRP A 124 -5.17 -11.25 4.94
C TRP A 124 -3.93 -11.51 4.09
N TYR A 125 -4.07 -11.29 2.79
CA TYR A 125 -3.03 -11.43 1.77
C TYR A 125 -3.07 -10.20 0.85
N ASP A 126 -1.96 -9.46 0.79
CA ASP A 126 -1.80 -8.32 -0.11
C ASP A 126 -1.11 -8.79 -1.40
N PHE A 127 -1.78 -8.57 -2.53
CA PHE A 127 -1.30 -8.89 -3.86
C PHE A 127 -0.93 -7.61 -4.61
N THR A 128 0.35 -7.48 -4.98
CA THR A 128 0.80 -6.43 -5.90
C THR A 128 0.54 -6.87 -7.35
N VAL A 129 0.06 -5.93 -8.17
CA VAL A 129 -0.10 -6.15 -9.62
C VAL A 129 1.15 -5.74 -10.38
N PHE A 130 1.53 -6.58 -11.33
CA PHE A 130 2.64 -6.37 -12.24
C PHE A 130 2.14 -6.36 -13.68
N TYR A 131 2.81 -5.60 -14.54
CA TYR A 131 2.65 -5.65 -15.98
C TYR A 131 4.02 -5.92 -16.62
N ASN A 132 4.16 -6.99 -17.41
CA ASN A 132 5.46 -7.45 -17.93
C ASN A 132 6.54 -7.60 -16.82
N ASN A 133 6.17 -8.16 -15.67
CA ASN A 133 7.02 -8.34 -14.48
C ASN A 133 7.52 -7.04 -13.82
N ILE A 134 6.95 -5.89 -14.16
CA ILE A 134 7.24 -4.60 -13.51
C ILE A 134 6.05 -4.24 -12.61
N PRO A 135 6.28 -3.92 -11.33
CA PRO A 135 5.19 -3.57 -10.42
C PRO A 135 4.52 -2.26 -10.85
N ILE A 136 3.21 -2.16 -10.62
CA ILE A 136 2.47 -0.90 -10.75
C ILE A 136 2.30 -0.31 -9.34
N GLU A 137 2.75 0.93 -9.10
CA GLU A 137 2.67 1.56 -7.78
C GLU A 137 1.22 1.75 -7.35
N GLY A 138 0.93 1.39 -6.09
CA GLY A 138 -0.41 1.50 -5.49
C GLY A 138 -1.45 0.57 -6.12
N SER A 139 -1.01 -0.48 -6.84
CA SER A 139 -1.87 -1.53 -7.38
C SER A 139 -1.88 -2.73 -6.42
N GLU A 140 -2.63 -2.59 -5.35
CA GLU A 140 -2.77 -3.64 -4.35
C GLU A 140 -4.21 -4.13 -4.34
N PHE A 141 -4.37 -5.46 -4.38
CA PHE A 141 -5.60 -6.13 -3.98
C PHE A 141 -5.34 -6.82 -2.65
N THR A 142 -6.29 -6.73 -1.73
CA THR A 142 -6.22 -7.43 -0.46
C THR A 142 -7.34 -8.47 -0.40
N VAL A 143 -6.97 -9.73 -0.21
CA VAL A 143 -7.93 -10.79 0.11
C VAL A 143 -7.96 -10.97 1.62
N ILE A 144 -9.12 -10.76 2.23
CA ILE A 144 -9.29 -10.86 3.69
C ILE A 144 -10.29 -11.96 3.97
N THR A 145 -9.86 -12.98 4.70
CA THR A 145 -10.71 -14.12 5.06
C THR A 145 -11.00 -14.12 6.56
N PHE A 146 -12.29 -14.25 6.88
CA PHE A 146 -12.94 -14.29 8.19
C PHE A 146 -13.30 -15.74 8.53
N ASN A 147 -13.90 -15.98 9.70
CA ASN A 147 -14.31 -17.33 10.07
C ASN A 147 -15.51 -17.87 9.29
N ASP A 148 -16.27 -16.98 8.65
CA ASP A 148 -17.53 -17.27 7.96
C ASP A 148 -17.65 -16.57 6.59
N GLY A 149 -16.54 -16.09 6.04
CA GLY A 149 -16.51 -15.58 4.67
C GLY A 149 -15.22 -14.87 4.29
N THR A 150 -15.19 -14.33 3.08
CA THR A 150 -14.01 -13.66 2.50
C THR A 150 -14.44 -12.42 1.72
N ILE A 151 -13.60 -11.39 1.74
CA ILE A 151 -13.74 -10.19 0.92
C ILE A 151 -12.51 -9.98 0.05
N ILE A 152 -12.74 -9.31 -1.08
CA ILE A 152 -11.68 -8.73 -1.91
C ILE A 152 -11.78 -7.22 -1.81
N GLU A 153 -10.68 -6.57 -1.49
CA GLU A 153 -10.51 -5.12 -1.58
C GLU A 153 -9.52 -4.79 -2.71
N GLY A 154 -9.73 -3.67 -3.40
CA GLY A 154 -8.80 -3.19 -4.40
C GLY A 154 -9.39 -2.11 -5.31
N ASP A 155 -8.77 -1.90 -6.47
CA ASP A 155 -9.24 -0.96 -7.49
C ASP A 155 -9.09 -1.55 -8.90
N GLU A 156 -10.12 -2.22 -9.40
CA GLU A 156 -10.18 -2.71 -10.78
C GLU A 156 -10.02 -1.58 -11.82
N GLY A 157 -10.29 -0.33 -11.44
CA GLY A 157 -10.03 0.84 -12.26
C GLY A 157 -8.56 1.00 -12.65
N LEU A 158 -7.63 0.32 -11.95
CA LEU A 158 -6.22 0.29 -12.33
C LEU A 158 -5.99 -0.30 -13.74
N PHE A 159 -6.79 -1.27 -14.17
CA PHE A 159 -6.64 -1.90 -15.48
C PHE A 159 -7.07 -1.01 -16.66
N ARG A 160 -7.66 0.16 -16.37
CA ARG A 160 -7.94 1.19 -17.37
C ARG A 160 -6.72 2.06 -17.66
N ALA A 161 -5.70 2.00 -16.80
CA ALA A 161 -4.46 2.72 -17.04
C ALA A 161 -3.66 2.03 -18.14
N ILE A 162 -2.97 2.81 -18.96
CA ILE A 162 -2.15 2.30 -20.07
C ILE A 162 -0.68 2.33 -19.62
N PRO A 163 -0.05 1.15 -19.39
CA PRO A 163 1.38 1.06 -19.14
C PRO A 163 2.19 1.65 -20.30
N ALA A 164 3.22 2.43 -19.96
CA ALA A 164 4.08 3.04 -20.96
C ALA A 164 4.86 2.00 -21.78
N ASP A 165 5.04 2.29 -23.07
CA ASP A 165 6.02 1.61 -23.91
C ASP A 165 7.44 1.95 -23.43
N LEU A 166 8.27 0.93 -23.28
CA LEU A 166 9.61 1.05 -22.75
C LEU A 166 10.66 1.33 -23.83
N SER A 167 10.28 1.36 -25.11
CA SER A 167 11.23 1.55 -26.22
C SER A 167 11.97 2.91 -26.19
N GLY A 168 11.38 3.93 -25.56
CA GLY A 168 11.90 5.31 -25.50
C GLY A 168 12.54 5.71 -24.16
N ILE A 169 12.61 4.82 -23.18
CA ILE A 169 13.15 5.16 -21.86
C ILE A 169 14.66 5.40 -21.93
N LYS A 170 15.14 6.31 -21.08
CA LYS A 170 16.57 6.61 -20.92
C LYS A 170 17.11 5.91 -19.69
N THR A 171 18.43 5.89 -19.54
CA THR A 171 19.07 5.35 -18.33
C THR A 171 18.80 6.25 -17.11
N PRO A 172 18.93 5.71 -15.87
CA PRO A 172 18.78 6.51 -14.67
C PRO A 172 19.70 7.74 -14.61
N ASP A 173 20.94 7.64 -15.08
CA ASP A 173 21.89 8.76 -15.08
C ASP A 173 21.45 9.86 -16.06
N GLU A 174 21.05 9.48 -17.27
CA GLU A 174 20.53 10.42 -18.27
C GLU A 174 19.27 11.16 -17.78
N ILE A 175 18.35 10.45 -17.10
CA ILE A 175 17.14 11.07 -16.56
C ILE A 175 17.43 12.06 -15.44
N LEU A 176 18.42 11.76 -14.59
CA LEU A 176 18.83 12.68 -13.55
C LEU A 176 19.47 13.95 -14.14
N GLU A 177 20.30 13.81 -15.18
CA GLU A 177 20.87 14.97 -15.91
C GLU A 177 19.78 15.85 -16.54
N VAL A 178 18.76 15.22 -17.14
CA VAL A 178 17.61 15.94 -17.71
C VAL A 178 16.85 16.71 -16.63
N TYR A 179 16.52 16.06 -15.50
CA TYR A 179 15.84 16.70 -14.38
C TYR A 179 16.64 17.88 -13.80
N ALA A 180 17.92 17.67 -13.52
CA ALA A 180 18.81 18.68 -12.95
C ALA A 180 18.87 19.94 -13.84
N LYS A 181 19.01 19.75 -15.15
CA LYS A 181 19.03 20.85 -16.12
C LYS A 181 17.70 21.59 -16.24
N GLN A 182 16.58 20.86 -16.23
CA GLN A 182 15.24 21.46 -16.36
C GLN A 182 14.83 22.26 -15.12
N ASN A 183 15.23 21.80 -13.94
CA ASN A 183 14.79 22.37 -12.66
C ASN A 183 15.85 23.26 -11.99
N ASN A 184 17.05 23.37 -12.58
CA ASN A 184 18.21 24.05 -11.99
C ASN A 184 18.48 23.54 -10.56
N ASP A 185 18.50 22.21 -10.43
CA ASP A 185 18.73 21.48 -9.19
C ASP A 185 20.09 20.78 -9.25
N ASP A 186 21.02 21.17 -8.39
CA ASP A 186 22.41 20.69 -8.35
C ASP A 186 22.66 19.68 -7.23
N ARG A 187 21.61 19.22 -6.55
CA ARG A 187 21.70 18.20 -5.50
C ARG A 187 22.17 16.85 -6.06
N ASP A 188 23.04 16.18 -5.32
CA ASP A 188 23.63 14.89 -5.71
C ASP A 188 22.69 13.72 -5.40
N TYR A 189 21.60 13.62 -6.16
CA TYR A 189 20.63 12.53 -6.07
C TYR A 189 21.25 11.19 -6.45
N LYS A 190 20.89 10.13 -5.72
CA LYS A 190 21.31 8.74 -5.99
C LYS A 190 20.12 7.88 -6.38
N TYR A 191 20.25 7.14 -7.48
CA TYR A 191 19.27 6.15 -7.90
C TYR A 191 19.12 5.04 -6.84
N GLN A 192 17.88 4.72 -6.47
CA GLN A 192 17.57 3.78 -5.38
C GLN A 192 17.38 2.33 -5.86
N ASN A 193 17.70 2.03 -7.12
CA ASN A 193 17.42 0.73 -7.75
C ASN A 193 15.93 0.33 -7.70
N ALA A 194 15.03 1.31 -7.60
CA ALA A 194 13.59 1.12 -7.60
C ALA A 194 12.99 1.74 -8.87
N HIS A 195 12.17 0.92 -9.54
CA HIS A 195 11.49 1.26 -10.78
C HIS A 195 10.15 0.54 -10.84
N TYR A 196 9.15 1.21 -11.39
CA TYR A 196 7.77 0.73 -11.43
C TYR A 196 6.97 1.55 -12.45
N TYR A 197 5.74 1.12 -12.72
CA TYR A 197 4.75 1.92 -13.43
C TYR A 197 3.98 2.81 -12.44
N TYR A 198 3.96 4.12 -12.66
CA TYR A 198 3.31 5.11 -11.79
C TYR A 198 1.88 5.39 -12.25
N LYS A 199 0.85 5.02 -11.48
CA LYS A 199 -0.55 5.24 -11.88
C LYS A 199 -0.96 6.71 -11.73
N ARG A 200 -1.19 7.41 -12.85
CA ARG A 200 -1.75 8.79 -12.83
C ARG A 200 -3.28 8.76 -12.86
N ARG A 201 -3.90 9.80 -12.29
CA ARG A 201 -5.35 10.05 -12.42
C ARG A 201 -5.82 10.24 -13.86
N SER A 202 -4.92 10.62 -14.78
CA SER A 202 -5.22 10.77 -16.21
C SER A 202 -5.44 9.45 -16.94
N GLY A 203 -5.08 8.31 -16.33
CA GLY A 203 -5.07 7.00 -16.99
C GLY A 203 -3.73 6.67 -17.67
N GLU A 204 -2.77 7.60 -17.70
CA GLU A 204 -1.39 7.27 -18.10
C GLU A 204 -0.67 6.54 -16.98
N CYS A 205 0.15 5.55 -17.34
CA CYS A 205 0.98 4.83 -16.38
C CYS A 205 2.45 4.86 -16.83
N PRO A 206 3.16 6.00 -16.65
CA PRO A 206 4.57 6.12 -17.02
C PRO A 206 5.46 5.17 -16.22
N TYR A 207 6.51 4.69 -16.87
CA TYR A 207 7.62 4.01 -16.20
C TYR A 207 8.51 5.04 -15.49
N VAL A 208 8.93 4.76 -14.26
CA VAL A 208 9.64 5.73 -13.42
C VAL A 208 10.88 5.17 -12.74
N TYR A 209 11.80 6.08 -12.40
CA TYR A 209 12.94 5.82 -11.51
C TYR A 209 12.81 6.60 -10.22
N VAL A 210 13.29 6.00 -9.12
CA VAL A 210 13.33 6.65 -7.80
C VAL A 210 14.74 7.07 -7.44
N TYR A 211 14.88 8.31 -6.99
CA TYR A 211 16.15 8.88 -6.54
C TYR A 211 16.02 9.46 -5.15
N ARG A 212 17.10 9.44 -4.37
CA ARG A 212 17.15 10.06 -3.04
C ARG A 212 18.34 11.00 -2.93
N TYR A 213 18.09 12.17 -2.40
CA TYR A 213 19.12 13.08 -1.91
C TYR A 213 19.19 12.96 -0.40
N ASP A 214 20.37 12.63 0.10
CA ASP A 214 20.67 12.53 1.53
C ASP A 214 21.88 13.41 1.83
N CYS A 215 21.65 14.50 2.58
CA CYS A 215 22.71 15.41 3.03
C CYS A 215 23.11 15.19 4.49
N GLY A 216 22.62 14.12 5.12
CA GLY A 216 22.82 13.82 6.54
C GLY A 216 21.94 14.64 7.49
N LYS A 217 21.02 15.46 6.96
CA LYS A 217 20.03 16.20 7.75
C LYS A 217 18.63 15.78 7.32
N VAL A 218 17.96 15.03 8.19
CA VAL A 218 16.66 14.39 7.89
C VAL A 218 15.61 15.37 7.33
N LEU A 219 15.54 16.61 7.84
CA LEU A 219 14.60 17.63 7.37
C LEU A 219 14.88 18.14 5.94
N GLU A 220 16.09 17.94 5.43
CA GLU A 220 16.54 18.38 4.10
C GLU A 220 16.60 17.22 3.09
N ASN A 221 16.44 15.98 3.54
CA ASN A 221 16.48 14.79 2.70
C ASN A 221 15.18 14.63 1.90
N ILE A 222 15.32 14.24 0.64
CA ILE A 222 14.21 14.21 -0.33
C ILE A 222 14.33 13.00 -1.24
N THR A 223 13.21 12.33 -1.49
CA THR A 223 13.04 11.30 -2.51
C THR A 223 12.23 11.85 -3.69
N LEU A 224 12.73 11.64 -4.91
CA LEU A 224 12.07 11.99 -6.17
C LEU A 224 11.63 10.73 -6.91
N THR A 225 10.48 10.82 -7.58
CA THR A 225 10.04 9.87 -8.60
C THR A 225 10.00 10.59 -9.93
N LEU A 226 10.80 10.16 -10.89
CA LEU A 226 10.97 10.81 -12.20
C LEU A 226 10.48 9.91 -13.33
N ASN A 227 9.79 10.50 -14.31
CA ASN A 227 9.43 9.82 -15.55
C ASN A 227 10.70 9.39 -16.31
N ALA A 228 10.82 8.08 -16.59
CA ALA A 228 12.00 7.48 -17.19
C ALA A 228 12.21 7.80 -18.68
N GLU A 229 11.23 8.45 -19.33
CA GLU A 229 11.35 8.95 -20.70
C GLU A 229 11.67 10.46 -20.72
N THR A 230 11.01 11.25 -19.87
CA THR A 230 11.01 12.72 -20.00
C THR A 230 11.81 13.46 -18.93
N GLY A 231 12.10 12.83 -17.79
CA GLY A 231 12.65 13.49 -16.60
C GLY A 231 11.64 14.36 -15.84
N GLU A 232 10.35 14.31 -16.19
CA GLU A 232 9.28 14.99 -15.45
C GLU A 232 9.25 14.50 -13.99
N LEU A 233 9.15 15.44 -13.05
CA LEU A 233 8.94 15.15 -11.63
C LEU A 233 7.49 14.72 -11.39
N LEU A 234 7.29 13.44 -11.03
CA LEU A 234 5.98 12.86 -10.76
C LEU A 234 5.70 12.69 -9.26
N GLY A 235 6.75 12.51 -8.46
CA GLY A 235 6.63 12.34 -7.00
C GLY A 235 7.74 13.07 -6.26
N TYR A 236 7.39 13.73 -5.16
CA TYR A 236 8.31 14.42 -4.27
C TYR A 236 7.95 14.08 -2.82
N ARG A 237 8.89 13.49 -2.09
CA ARG A 237 8.67 13.00 -0.71
C ARG A 237 9.84 13.45 0.18
N PRO A 238 9.66 14.45 1.07
CA PRO A 238 10.65 14.77 2.09
C PRO A 238 10.70 13.66 3.15
N ASP A 239 11.87 13.40 3.72
CA ASP A 239 12.03 12.35 4.74
C ASP A 239 11.43 12.74 6.10
N ALA A 240 11.19 14.04 6.33
CA ALA A 240 10.50 14.56 7.50
C ALA A 240 9.63 15.77 7.17
N ILE A 241 8.61 15.98 8.00
CA ILE A 241 7.72 17.13 7.98
C ILE A 241 7.97 17.88 9.28
N ASP A 242 8.20 19.20 9.19
CA ASP A 242 8.30 20.12 10.34
C ASP A 242 6.89 20.53 10.82
#